data_AF-A0A951X5Y9-F1
#
_entry.id   AF-A0A951X5Y9-F1
#
_cell.length_a   1.000
_cell.length_b   1.000
_cell.length_c   1.000
_cell.angle_alpha   90.00
_cell.angle_beta   90.00
_cell.angle_gamma   90.00
#
_symmetry.space_group_name_H-M   'P 1'
#
loop_
_entity.id
_entity.type
_entity.pdbx_description
1 polymer ?
#
loop_
_entity_poly.entity_id
_entity_poly.type
_entity_poly.pdbx_seq_one_letter_code
_entity_poly.pdbx_strand_id
1 'polypeptide(L)' 'MKHLSIVRHAKAERPEGYASDFERPLTNRGHKDAGRIGAVMAKLKPAVDLIISSPSARTAETA' A
#
# COMPACT_ATOMS: atom_id res chain seq x y z
N MET A 1 15.56 -17.73 -9.77
CA MET A 1 15.50 -17.51 -8.31
C MET A 1 14.26 -16.68 -8.01
N LYS A 2 13.49 -17.00 -6.95
CA LYS A 2 12.23 -16.30 -6.64
C LYS A 2 12.50 -15.19 -5.61
N HIS A 3 11.83 -14.06 -5.74
CA HIS A 3 11.90 -12.94 -4.78
C HIS A 3 10.51 -12.65 -4.22
N LEU A 4 10.45 -12.31 -2.93
CA LEU A 4 9.24 -11.89 -2.25
C LEU A 4 9.52 -10.57 -1.52
N SER A 5 8.74 -9.55 -1.84
CA SER A 5 8.74 -8.28 -1.11
C SER A 5 7.50 -8.19 -0.23
N ILE A 6 7.70 -7.86 1.04
CA ILE A 6 6.61 -7.67 2.01
C ILE A 6 6.54 -6.19 2.35
N VAL A 7 5.39 -5.58 2.08
CA VAL A 7 5.15 -4.15 2.29
C VAL A 7 3.92 -3.98 3.17
N ARG A 8 4.05 -3.15 4.21
CA ARG A 8 2.91 -2.71 5.02
C ARG A 8 2.20 -1.57 4.30
N HIS A 9 0.87 -1.50 4.42
CA HIS A 9 0.09 -0.36 3.93
C HIS A 9 0.67 0.97 4.41
N ALA A 10 0.51 2.02 3.60
CA ALA A 10 0.93 3.36 3.94
C ALA A 10 0.04 3.96 5.04
N LYS A 11 0.33 5.21 5.42
CA LYS A 11 -0.37 5.87 6.53
C LYS A 11 -1.84 6.10 6.21
N ALA A 12 -2.71 5.43 6.97
CA ALA A 12 -4.17 5.52 6.87
C ALA A 12 -4.74 6.64 7.75
N GLU A 13 -5.92 7.13 7.36
CA GLU A 13 -6.74 8.04 8.16
C GLU A 13 -7.04 7.41 9.52
N ARG A 14 -7.26 8.23 10.54
CA ARG A 14 -7.63 7.73 11.86
C ARG A 14 -9.06 7.12 11.80
N PRO A 15 -9.43 6.20 12.72
CA PRO A 15 -10.69 5.46 12.61
C PRO A 15 -11.94 6.34 12.80
N GLU A 16 -11.81 7.53 13.37
CA GLU A 16 -12.96 8.40 13.63
C GLU A 16 -13.58 8.87 12.31
N GLY A 17 -14.89 8.63 12.14
CA GLY A 17 -15.64 9.05 10.94
C GLY A 17 -15.79 8.00 9.84
N TYR A 18 -15.30 6.78 10.02
CA TYR A 18 -15.49 5.66 9.10
C TYR A 18 -16.37 4.57 9.71
N ALA A 19 -17.13 3.83 8.90
CA ALA A 19 -18.06 2.83 9.41
C ALA A 19 -17.34 1.59 9.99
N SER A 20 -16.09 1.33 9.57
CA SER A 20 -15.24 0.29 10.13
C SER A 20 -13.75 0.58 9.93
N ASP A 21 -12.88 -0.13 10.67
CA ASP A 21 -11.43 -0.07 10.42
C ASP A 21 -11.08 -0.47 8.98
N PHE A 22 -11.84 -1.37 8.40
CA PHE A 22 -11.59 -1.92 7.07
C PHE A 22 -11.76 -0.89 5.95
N GLU A 23 -12.63 0.10 6.14
CA GLU A 23 -12.94 1.16 5.17
C GLU A 23 -11.98 2.36 5.26
N ARG A 24 -11.08 2.39 6.24
CA ARG A 24 -10.17 3.53 6.43
C ARG A 24 -9.24 3.69 5.22
N PRO A 25 -9.29 4.82 4.49
CA PRO A 25 -8.44 5.10 3.36
C PRO A 25 -7.05 5.58 3.81
N LEU A 26 -6.15 5.78 2.85
CA LEU A 26 -4.89 6.46 3.07
C LEU A 26 -5.12 7.95 3.34
N THR A 27 -4.22 8.51 4.16
CA THR A 27 -4.08 9.96 4.28
C THR A 27 -3.46 10.53 3.00
N ASN A 28 -3.57 11.84 2.77
CA ASN A 28 -2.82 12.55 1.72
C ASN A 28 -1.30 12.29 1.78
N ARG A 29 -0.75 12.15 3.00
CA ARG A 29 0.65 11.75 3.19
C ARG A 29 0.88 10.29 2.81
N GLY A 30 -0.04 9.40 3.19
CA GLY A 30 -0.03 7.99 2.84
C GLY A 30 0.06 7.76 1.35
N HIS A 31 -0.76 8.44 0.55
CA HIS A 31 -0.68 8.36 -0.92
C HIS A 31 0.69 8.81 -1.47
N LYS A 32 1.25 9.91 -0.94
CA LYS A 32 2.58 10.39 -1.34
C LYS A 32 3.67 9.38 -1.00
N ASP A 33 3.60 8.79 0.20
CA ASP A 33 4.58 7.81 0.66
C ASP A 33 4.47 6.49 -0.14
N ALA A 34 3.25 6.01 -0.41
CA ALA A 34 2.98 4.86 -1.28
C ALA A 34 3.54 5.08 -2.70
N GLY A 35 3.26 6.24 -3.31
CA GLY A 35 3.78 6.58 -4.64
C GLY A 35 5.31 6.61 -4.71
N ARG A 36 5.99 7.10 -3.66
CA ARG A 36 7.46 7.07 -3.58
C ARG A 36 8.00 5.65 -3.52
N ILE A 37 7.41 4.79 -2.70
CA ILE A 37 7.82 3.38 -2.60
C ILE A 37 7.52 2.64 -3.90
N GLY A 38 6.37 2.87 -4.53
CA GLY A 38 6.04 2.31 -5.85
C GLY A 38 7.08 2.68 -6.91
N ALA A 39 7.52 3.94 -6.93
CA ALA A 39 8.58 4.39 -7.84
C ALA A 39 9.95 3.73 -7.58
N VAL A 40 10.25 3.35 -6.33
CA VAL A 40 11.45 2.57 -5.99
C VAL A 40 11.28 1.12 -6.42
N MET A 41 10.12 0.51 -6.14
CA MET A 41 9.82 -0.88 -6.50
C MET A 41 9.85 -1.11 -8.01
N ALA A 42 9.36 -0.14 -8.80
CA ALA A 42 9.42 -0.19 -10.26
C ALA A 42 10.85 -0.28 -10.83
N LYS A 43 11.87 0.11 -10.04
CA LYS A 43 13.29 0.05 -10.42
C LYS A 43 14.00 -1.23 -9.93
N LEU A 44 13.34 -2.06 -9.12
CA LEU A 44 13.93 -3.28 -8.59
C LEU A 44 14.18 -4.31 -9.71
N LYS A 45 15.20 -5.14 -9.49
CA LYS A 45 15.51 -6.30 -10.32
C LYS A 45 15.57 -7.56 -9.44
N PRO A 46 14.89 -8.65 -9.80
CA PRO A 46 13.93 -8.74 -10.91
C PRO A 46 12.72 -7.82 -10.71
N ALA A 47 11.97 -7.59 -11.79
CA ALA A 47 10.75 -6.79 -11.73
C ALA A 47 9.71 -7.46 -10.81
N VAL A 48 8.74 -6.69 -10.33
CA VAL A 48 7.60 -7.23 -9.61
C VAL A 48 6.59 -7.74 -10.63
N ASP A 49 6.39 -9.05 -10.65
CA ASP A 49 5.51 -9.71 -11.63
C ASP A 49 4.06 -9.84 -11.12
N LEU A 50 3.87 -9.77 -9.80
CA LEU A 50 2.58 -9.94 -9.14
C LEU A 50 2.52 -9.15 -7.83
N ILE A 51 1.40 -8.48 -7.60
CA ILE A 51 1.05 -7.82 -6.34
C ILE A 51 -0.17 -8.51 -5.76
N ILE A 52 -0.09 -8.91 -4.49
CA ILE A 52 -1.20 -9.45 -3.72
C ILE A 52 -1.38 -8.56 -2.50
N SER A 53 -2.57 -8.01 -2.31
CA SER A 53 -2.90 -7.14 -1.19
C SER A 53 -4.04 -7.71 -0.36
N SER A 54 -4.08 -7.33 0.92
CA SER A 54 -5.29 -7.45 1.72
C SER A 54 -6.41 -6.59 1.10
N PRO A 55 -7.69 -6.97 1.26
CA PRO A 55 -8.81 -6.24 0.68
C PRO A 55 -9.21 -4.95 1.44
N SER A 56 -8.56 -4.60 2.56
CA SER A 56 -8.87 -3.34 3.27
C SER A 56 -8.56 -2.11 2.42
N ALA A 57 -9.30 -1.01 2.58
CA ALA A 57 -9.17 0.19 1.74
C ALA A 57 -7.72 0.71 1.69
N ARG A 58 -7.09 0.95 2.86
CA ARG A 58 -5.68 1.38 2.95
C ARG A 58 -4.68 0.44 2.28
N THR A 59 -4.92 -0.88 2.27
CA THR A 59 -3.99 -1.84 1.63
C THR A 59 -4.18 -1.86 0.13
N ALA A 60 -5.43 -1.78 -0.34
CA ALA A 60 -5.76 -1.68 -1.76
C ALA A 60 -5.24 -0.37 -2.39
N GLU A 61 -5.36 0.76 -1.69
CA GLU A 61 -4.84 2.06 -2.15
C GLU A 61 -3.31 2.18 -2.11
N THR A 62 -2.62 1.31 -1.35
CA THR A 62 -1.14 1.28 -1.33
C THR A 62 -0.58 0.44 -2.47
N ALA A 63 -1.33 -0.56 -2.93
CA ALA A 63 -0.93 -1.53 -3.95
C ALA A 63 -1.00 -0.92 -5.37
#